data_AF-A0A6M1T0Y0-F1
#
_entry.id   AF-A0A6M1T0Y0-F1
#
_cell.length_a   1.000
_cell.length_b   1.000
_cell.length_c   1.000
_cell.angle_alpha   90.00
_cell.angle_beta   90.00
_cell.angle_gamma   90.00
#
_symmetry.space_group_name_H-M   'P 1'
#
loop_
_entity.id
_entity.type
_entity.pdbx_description
1 polymer ?
#
loop_
_entity_poly.entity_id
_entity_poly.type
_entity_poly.pdbx_seq_one_letter_code
_entity_poly.pdbx_strand_id
1 'polypeptide(L)'
;MPQQPLYHTNPDRDVPWNGLPLLPINEELYKNVEIYEQLGRAKEAMGLLAGRSVAIPNQAILINSITLQEAKDSSAIENVFTTNDDLYQAFSDSRFDVNVSAPTKEVLRYREAIWKGHAYLQEHGAFDIDYFINLYREIKEARDGIRPPFATTYIRQAGSGPNAGKRIYTPPKGKEVLRKKLQNLVNFLNDDSIPPKEPLLKMAIAHFQFEAIHPFRDGNGRVGRILNIHYLTQAELLELPILYLSRYIIDHKQEYYDTLAGVSQRGDWESWILYILRAVDSTARLTYRKINEILEAKETILDAVEREQNFQRPGQLIDAIFVQPFTKVSHLTDADLYAENTARNYLNKLHEMGVVEKREIKGRHYYKNHELEQILSF
;
A
#
# COMPACT_ATOMS: atom_id res chain seq x y z
N MET A 1 -29.00 32.22 17.45
CA MET A 1 -29.34 30.80 17.21
C MET A 1 -28.06 30.00 17.36
N PRO A 2 -28.04 28.82 18.02
CA PRO A 2 -26.84 27.99 18.05
C PRO A 2 -26.45 27.62 16.61
N GLN A 3 -25.20 27.86 16.23
CA GLN A 3 -24.67 27.44 14.93
C GLN A 3 -24.79 25.91 14.83
N GLN A 4 -25.33 25.41 13.72
CA GLN A 4 -25.33 23.98 13.46
C GLN A 4 -23.89 23.48 13.35
N PRO A 5 -23.58 22.28 13.87
CA PRO A 5 -22.23 21.73 13.78
C PRO A 5 -21.85 21.52 12.31
N LEU A 6 -20.63 21.90 11.93
CA LEU A 6 -20.08 21.72 10.58
C LEU A 6 -19.99 20.24 10.16
N TYR A 7 -19.92 19.35 11.13
CA TYR A 7 -19.92 17.90 10.94
C TYR A 7 -20.75 17.22 12.03
N HIS A 8 -21.72 16.41 11.63
CA HIS A 8 -22.45 15.57 12.58
C HIS A 8 -21.55 14.39 12.96
N THR A 9 -21.29 14.18 14.25
CA THR A 9 -20.48 13.07 14.76
C THR A 9 -21.33 11.83 15.01
N ASN A 10 -20.68 10.70 15.30
CA ASN A 10 -21.35 9.46 15.71
C ASN A 10 -21.96 9.64 17.12
N PRO A 11 -23.29 9.72 17.24
CA PRO A 11 -23.94 10.04 18.52
C PRO A 11 -23.88 8.88 19.52
N ASP A 12 -23.79 7.64 19.05
CA ASP A 12 -23.77 6.43 19.87
C ASP A 12 -22.89 5.35 19.23
N ARG A 13 -21.86 4.91 19.95
CA ARG A 13 -20.87 3.94 19.46
C ARG A 13 -21.42 2.53 19.38
N ASP A 14 -22.55 2.23 19.99
CA ASP A 14 -23.20 0.93 19.99
C ASP A 14 -24.29 0.80 18.90
N VAL A 15 -24.67 1.91 18.27
CA VAL A 15 -25.70 1.96 17.23
C VAL A 15 -25.05 2.15 15.85
N PRO A 16 -25.48 1.41 14.81
CA PRO A 16 -25.02 1.64 13.46
C PRO A 16 -25.19 3.10 13.03
N TRP A 17 -24.08 3.75 12.67
CA TRP A 17 -24.10 5.17 12.29
C TRP A 17 -24.60 5.38 10.85
N ASN A 18 -25.85 5.02 10.58
CA ASN A 18 -26.48 5.16 9.27
C ASN A 18 -26.55 6.62 8.80
N GLY A 19 -26.55 7.56 9.74
CA GLY A 19 -26.45 9.00 9.52
C GLY A 19 -25.04 9.52 9.20
N LEU A 20 -24.02 8.66 8.99
CA LEU A 20 -22.67 9.07 8.54
C LEU A 20 -22.79 10.12 7.42
N PRO A 21 -22.28 11.36 7.62
CA PRO A 21 -22.37 12.42 6.62
C PRO A 21 -21.83 11.99 5.25
N LEU A 22 -22.47 12.48 4.19
CA LEU A 22 -22.02 12.26 2.82
C LEU A 22 -20.92 13.26 2.47
N LEU A 23 -20.11 12.91 1.48
CA LEU A 23 -19.14 13.79 0.86
C LEU A 23 -19.82 14.72 -0.16
N PRO A 24 -19.29 15.94 -0.40
CA PRO A 24 -18.10 16.51 0.24
C PRO A 24 -18.36 16.98 1.69
N ILE A 25 -17.28 17.13 2.46
CA ILE A 25 -17.34 17.75 3.80
C ILE A 25 -17.32 19.28 3.69
N ASN A 26 -17.76 19.97 4.75
CA ASN A 26 -17.70 21.42 4.80
C ASN A 26 -16.25 21.92 4.66
N GLU A 27 -16.03 22.97 3.87
CA GLU A 27 -14.70 23.49 3.58
C GLU A 27 -13.96 24.05 4.80
N GLU A 28 -14.69 24.57 5.79
CA GLU A 28 -14.11 25.07 7.05
C GLU A 28 -13.42 23.96 7.86
N LEU A 29 -13.71 22.69 7.57
CA LEU A 29 -13.08 21.54 8.24
C LEU A 29 -11.68 21.20 7.69
N TYR A 30 -11.30 21.75 6.53
CA TYR A 30 -9.99 21.47 5.92
C TYR A 30 -9.26 22.72 5.39
N LYS A 31 -9.95 23.87 5.24
CA LYS A 31 -9.34 25.13 4.78
C LYS A 31 -8.75 25.92 5.94
N ASN A 32 -7.63 25.43 6.47
CA ASN A 32 -6.84 26.15 7.46
C ASN A 32 -5.35 26.19 7.12
N VAL A 33 -4.60 27.06 7.81
CA VAL A 33 -3.18 27.32 7.51
C VAL A 33 -2.33 26.08 7.73
N GLU A 34 -2.51 25.37 8.84
CA GLU A 34 -1.69 24.21 9.19
C GLU A 34 -1.81 23.08 8.16
N ILE A 35 -3.03 22.79 7.70
CA ILE A 35 -3.29 21.80 6.65
C ILE A 35 -2.62 22.20 5.35
N TYR A 36 -2.73 23.47 4.94
CA TYR A 36 -2.17 23.93 3.67
C TYR A 36 -0.64 24.01 3.70
N GLU A 37 -0.03 24.34 4.84
CA GLU A 37 1.42 24.26 5.03
C GLU A 37 1.93 22.81 4.92
N GLN A 38 1.28 21.87 5.61
CA GLN A 38 1.66 20.45 5.51
C GLN A 38 1.35 19.87 4.12
N LEU A 39 0.28 20.32 3.47
CA LEU A 39 -0.05 19.96 2.08
C LEU A 39 1.07 20.39 1.13
N GLY A 40 1.62 21.60 1.31
CA GLY A 40 2.77 22.08 0.53
C GLY A 40 3.97 21.13 0.62
N ARG A 41 4.32 20.70 1.84
CA ARG A 41 5.43 19.74 2.07
C ARG A 41 5.16 18.37 1.45
N ALA A 42 3.94 17.87 1.60
CA ALA A 42 3.53 16.60 1.00
C ALA A 42 3.56 16.65 -0.54
N LYS A 43 3.13 17.76 -1.16
CA LYS A 43 3.20 17.96 -2.61
C LYS A 43 4.64 18.03 -3.11
N GLU A 44 5.53 18.72 -2.40
CA GLU A 44 6.96 18.76 -2.72
C GLU A 44 7.56 17.35 -2.69
N ALA A 45 7.31 16.59 -1.62
CA ALA A 45 7.78 15.21 -1.47
C ALA A 45 7.26 14.28 -2.57
N MET A 46 5.98 14.40 -2.91
CA MET A 46 5.36 13.65 -4.02
C MET A 46 5.96 14.03 -5.36
N GLY A 47 6.23 15.32 -5.62
CA GLY A 47 6.89 15.78 -6.84
C GLY A 47 8.30 15.22 -7.00
N LEU A 48 9.09 15.16 -5.91
CA LEU A 48 10.40 14.52 -5.89
C LEU A 48 10.31 13.03 -6.24
N LEU A 49 9.36 12.32 -5.61
CA LEU A 49 9.14 10.90 -5.87
C LEU A 49 8.71 10.64 -7.33
N ALA A 50 7.70 11.35 -7.81
CA ALA A 50 7.17 11.21 -9.16
C ALA A 50 8.23 11.51 -10.22
N GLY A 51 8.98 12.62 -10.06
CA GLY A 51 10.05 12.97 -10.98
C GLY A 51 11.17 11.92 -11.02
N ARG A 52 11.47 11.29 -9.88
CA ARG A 52 12.51 10.25 -9.82
C ARG A 52 12.04 8.91 -10.35
N SER A 53 10.78 8.52 -10.15
CA SER A 53 10.27 7.20 -10.55
C SER A 53 10.21 7.02 -12.07
N VAL A 54 9.86 8.07 -12.81
CA VAL A 54 9.79 8.04 -14.29
C VAL A 54 11.19 7.88 -14.91
N ALA A 55 12.23 8.40 -14.25
CA ALA A 55 13.59 8.37 -14.76
C ALA A 55 14.27 6.98 -14.64
N ILE A 56 13.61 5.98 -14.04
CA ILE A 56 14.21 4.65 -13.82
C ILE A 56 13.98 3.77 -15.05
N PRO A 57 15.05 3.27 -15.71
CA PRO A 57 14.90 2.46 -16.91
C PRO A 57 14.13 1.15 -16.69
N ASN A 58 14.35 0.51 -15.52
CA ASN A 58 13.64 -0.71 -15.13
C ASN A 58 12.70 -0.43 -13.95
N GLN A 59 11.49 0.04 -14.28
CA GLN A 59 10.45 0.33 -13.29
C GLN A 59 10.02 -0.91 -12.48
N ALA A 60 10.25 -2.13 -13.00
CA ALA A 60 9.90 -3.38 -12.30
C ALA A 60 10.60 -3.52 -10.94
N ILE A 61 11.78 -2.90 -10.77
CA ILE A 61 12.53 -2.85 -9.50
C ILE A 61 11.69 -2.16 -8.42
N LEU A 62 11.11 -1.00 -8.74
CA LEU A 62 10.32 -0.22 -7.81
C LEU A 62 8.99 -0.90 -7.50
N ILE A 63 8.33 -1.30 -8.57
CA ILE A 63 7.07 -2.02 -8.60
C ILE A 63 7.17 -3.22 -7.65
N ASN A 64 8.14 -4.11 -7.82
CA ASN A 64 8.19 -5.33 -7.03
C ASN A 64 8.71 -5.13 -5.61
N SER A 65 9.70 -4.25 -5.42
CA SER A 65 10.32 -4.08 -4.11
C SER A 65 9.47 -3.22 -3.16
N ILE A 66 9.01 -2.05 -3.64
CA ILE A 66 8.28 -1.09 -2.80
C ILE A 66 6.86 -1.59 -2.52
N THR A 67 6.16 -2.16 -3.50
CA THR A 67 4.80 -2.69 -3.25
C THR A 67 4.81 -3.88 -2.31
N LEU A 68 5.89 -4.66 -2.27
CA LEU A 68 6.01 -5.79 -1.35
C LEU A 68 6.25 -5.33 0.09
N GLN A 69 7.01 -4.26 0.29
CA GLN A 69 7.15 -3.61 1.60
C GLN A 69 5.82 -2.99 2.07
N GLU A 70 5.13 -2.27 1.19
CA GLU A 70 3.79 -1.76 1.45
C GLU A 70 2.81 -2.88 1.83
N ALA A 71 2.84 -4.00 1.11
CA ALA A 71 1.99 -5.15 1.41
C ALA A 71 2.25 -5.76 2.79
N LYS A 72 3.53 -5.88 3.16
CA LYS A 72 3.96 -6.40 4.45
C LYS A 72 3.47 -5.51 5.59
N ASP A 73 3.77 -4.22 5.54
CA ASP A 73 3.45 -3.29 6.63
C ASP A 73 1.95 -3.03 6.72
N SER A 74 1.26 -2.92 5.59
CA SER A 74 -0.21 -2.80 5.54
C SER A 74 -0.88 -4.01 6.19
N SER A 75 -0.33 -5.20 5.98
CA SER A 75 -0.83 -6.44 6.59
C SER A 75 -0.51 -6.52 8.09
N ALA A 76 0.66 -6.03 8.50
CA ALA A 76 1.07 -5.98 9.91
C ALA A 76 0.16 -5.05 10.76
N ILE A 77 -0.38 -3.99 10.16
CA ILE A 77 -1.40 -3.14 10.82
C ILE A 77 -2.61 -3.97 11.24
N GLU A 78 -3.03 -4.94 10.42
CA GLU A 78 -4.14 -5.86 10.72
C GLU A 78 -3.70 -7.11 11.52
N ASN A 79 -2.49 -7.10 12.08
CA ASN A 79 -1.88 -8.23 12.80
C ASN A 79 -1.63 -9.48 11.95
N VAL A 80 -1.47 -9.31 10.63
CA VAL A 80 -1.02 -10.36 9.71
C VAL A 80 0.49 -10.21 9.53
N PHE A 81 1.27 -11.04 10.23
CA PHE A 81 2.72 -10.94 10.27
C PHE A 81 3.40 -11.99 9.40
N THR A 82 4.45 -11.57 8.69
CA THR A 82 5.38 -12.43 7.94
C THR A 82 6.80 -11.88 8.05
N THR A 83 7.80 -12.70 7.75
CA THR A 83 9.20 -12.28 7.71
C THR A 83 9.59 -11.83 6.30
N ASN A 84 10.65 -11.01 6.18
CA ASN A 84 11.18 -10.62 4.87
C ASN A 84 11.61 -11.86 4.06
N ASP A 85 12.35 -12.78 4.68
CA ASP A 85 12.80 -14.01 4.01
C ASP A 85 11.63 -14.88 3.55
N ASP A 86 10.61 -15.12 4.39
CA ASP A 86 9.42 -15.90 3.98
C ASP A 86 8.68 -15.23 2.83
N LEU A 87 8.58 -13.90 2.86
CA LEU A 87 7.86 -13.11 1.86
C LEU A 87 8.60 -13.10 0.51
N TYR A 88 9.91 -12.79 0.51
CA TYR A 88 10.72 -12.78 -0.70
C TYR A 88 10.88 -14.18 -1.29
N GLN A 89 11.01 -15.21 -0.45
CA GLN A 89 11.03 -16.60 -0.89
C GLN A 89 9.72 -16.97 -1.58
N ALA A 90 8.58 -16.70 -0.94
CA ALA A 90 7.27 -17.03 -1.47
C ALA A 90 6.95 -16.23 -2.74
N PHE A 91 7.42 -14.98 -2.85
CA PHE A 91 7.29 -14.18 -4.07
C PHE A 91 8.14 -14.72 -5.22
N SER A 92 9.34 -15.23 -4.91
CA SER A 92 10.26 -15.84 -5.88
C SER A 92 9.76 -17.21 -6.40
N ASP A 93 8.87 -17.86 -5.67
CA ASP A 93 8.24 -19.11 -6.05
C ASP A 93 7.04 -18.83 -6.99
N SER A 94 7.12 -19.28 -8.25
CA SER A 94 6.08 -19.06 -9.28
C SER A 94 4.73 -19.73 -8.98
N ARG A 95 4.63 -20.51 -7.89
CA ARG A 95 3.40 -21.14 -7.40
C ARG A 95 3.36 -20.97 -5.90
N PHE A 96 2.24 -20.47 -5.37
CA PHE A 96 1.94 -20.47 -3.94
C PHE A 96 2.00 -21.90 -3.40
N ASP A 97 3.19 -22.31 -2.98
CA ASP A 97 3.46 -23.67 -2.56
C ASP A 97 2.58 -24.03 -1.35
N VAL A 98 2.32 -25.33 -1.18
CA VAL A 98 1.60 -25.87 -0.02
C VAL A 98 2.32 -25.49 1.28
N ASN A 99 3.63 -25.23 1.20
CA ASN A 99 4.52 -24.92 2.32
C ASN A 99 4.65 -23.42 2.68
N VAL A 100 3.96 -22.52 1.98
CA VAL A 100 3.92 -21.09 2.33
C VAL A 100 2.85 -20.85 3.41
N SER A 101 3.21 -20.14 4.47
CA SER A 101 2.29 -19.86 5.59
C SER A 101 1.07 -19.06 5.13
N ALA A 102 -0.08 -19.25 5.79
CA ALA A 102 -1.29 -18.50 5.47
C ALA A 102 -1.11 -16.97 5.58
N PRO A 103 -0.41 -16.41 6.60
CA PRO A 103 -0.10 -14.99 6.66
C PRO A 103 0.72 -14.49 5.46
N THR A 104 1.75 -15.23 5.04
CA THR A 104 2.56 -14.85 3.87
C THR A 104 1.73 -14.84 2.59
N LYS A 105 0.85 -15.84 2.39
CA LYS A 105 -0.08 -15.86 1.25
C LYS A 105 -1.01 -14.65 1.26
N GLU A 106 -1.51 -14.27 2.43
CA GLU A 106 -2.37 -13.10 2.57
C GLU A 106 -1.65 -11.77 2.26
N VAL A 107 -0.38 -11.63 2.66
CA VAL A 107 0.46 -10.48 2.28
C VAL A 107 0.67 -10.42 0.77
N LEU A 108 0.97 -11.56 0.12
CA LEU A 108 1.15 -11.61 -1.33
C LEU A 108 -0.15 -11.31 -2.09
N ARG A 109 -1.31 -11.72 -1.59
CA ARG A 109 -2.61 -11.33 -2.16
C ARG A 109 -2.89 -9.83 -2.03
N TYR A 110 -2.42 -9.18 -0.96
CA TYR A 110 -2.49 -7.72 -0.87
C TYR A 110 -1.67 -7.04 -1.97
N ARG A 111 -0.43 -7.50 -2.21
CA ARG A 111 0.38 -7.03 -3.34
C ARG A 111 -0.37 -7.23 -4.66
N GLU A 112 -0.94 -8.42 -4.87
CA GLU A 112 -1.69 -8.73 -6.09
C GLU A 112 -2.93 -7.84 -6.25
N ALA A 113 -3.59 -7.49 -5.15
CA ALA A 113 -4.72 -6.55 -5.15
C ALA A 113 -4.30 -5.14 -5.57
N ILE A 114 -3.10 -4.67 -5.18
CA ILE A 114 -2.54 -3.42 -5.71
C ILE A 114 -2.45 -3.52 -7.24
N TRP A 115 -1.84 -4.59 -7.78
CA TRP A 115 -1.66 -4.73 -9.23
C TRP A 115 -2.98 -4.81 -9.99
N LYS A 116 -3.88 -5.69 -9.56
CA LYS A 116 -5.18 -5.88 -10.19
C LYS A 116 -6.04 -4.63 -10.11
N GLY A 117 -6.01 -3.91 -8.99
CA GLY A 117 -6.78 -2.67 -8.86
C GLY A 117 -6.22 -1.53 -9.72
N HIS A 118 -4.90 -1.40 -9.81
CA HIS A 118 -4.28 -0.42 -10.71
C HIS A 118 -4.60 -0.74 -12.18
N ALA A 119 -4.44 -2.00 -12.60
CA ALA A 119 -4.80 -2.45 -13.95
C ALA A 119 -6.29 -2.24 -14.26
N TYR A 120 -7.17 -2.54 -13.30
CA TYR A 120 -8.60 -2.30 -13.41
C TYR A 120 -8.90 -0.83 -13.72
N LEU A 121 -8.27 0.11 -13.01
CA LEU A 121 -8.47 1.54 -13.22
C LEU A 121 -7.87 2.05 -14.55
N GLN A 122 -6.75 1.49 -15.00
CA GLN A 122 -6.20 1.80 -16.33
C GLN A 122 -7.15 1.36 -17.46
N GLU A 123 -7.85 0.24 -17.29
CA GLU A 123 -8.82 -0.26 -18.27
C GLU A 123 -10.17 0.47 -18.21
N HIS A 124 -10.70 0.71 -17.01
CA HIS A 124 -12.07 1.25 -16.82
C HIS A 124 -12.11 2.78 -16.75
N GLY A 125 -10.99 3.43 -16.41
CA GLY A 125 -10.85 4.88 -16.33
C GLY A 125 -11.53 5.56 -15.13
N ALA A 126 -12.18 4.80 -14.24
CA ALA A 126 -12.89 5.35 -13.08
C ALA A 126 -13.05 4.32 -11.95
N PHE A 127 -13.23 4.81 -10.72
CA PHE A 127 -13.64 3.98 -9.60
C PHE A 127 -15.11 3.58 -9.74
N ASP A 128 -15.45 2.38 -9.29
CA ASP A 128 -16.84 1.97 -9.06
C ASP A 128 -16.95 1.09 -7.81
N ILE A 129 -18.14 0.53 -7.56
CA ILE A 129 -18.34 -0.35 -6.40
C ILE A 129 -17.63 -1.70 -6.59
N ASP A 130 -17.53 -2.18 -7.83
CA ASP A 130 -16.94 -3.49 -8.15
C ASP A 130 -15.43 -3.47 -7.97
N TYR A 131 -14.75 -2.34 -8.21
CA TYR A 131 -13.36 -2.10 -7.82
C TYR A 131 -13.12 -2.49 -6.35
N PHE A 132 -13.91 -1.97 -5.41
CA PHE A 132 -13.74 -2.27 -3.99
C PHE A 132 -14.02 -3.75 -3.67
N ILE A 133 -15.03 -4.33 -4.31
CA ILE A 133 -15.39 -5.75 -4.12
C ILE A 133 -14.27 -6.66 -4.63
N ASN A 134 -13.69 -6.34 -5.79
CA ASN A 134 -12.62 -7.11 -6.40
C ASN A 134 -11.35 -7.08 -5.54
N LEU A 135 -10.98 -5.91 -5.01
CA LEU A 135 -9.87 -5.81 -4.05
C LEU A 135 -10.11 -6.65 -2.79
N TYR A 136 -11.29 -6.54 -2.19
CA TYR A 136 -11.64 -7.33 -1.02
C TYR A 136 -11.54 -8.84 -1.28
N ARG A 137 -12.12 -9.29 -2.41
CA ARG A 137 -12.11 -10.71 -2.81
C ARG A 137 -10.71 -11.22 -3.07
N GLU A 138 -9.85 -10.42 -3.68
CA GLU A 138 -8.45 -10.76 -3.90
C GLU A 138 -7.72 -10.93 -2.56
N ILE A 139 -7.76 -9.92 -1.68
CA ILE A 139 -7.02 -9.92 -0.41
C ILE A 139 -7.46 -11.09 0.48
N LYS A 140 -8.78 -11.27 0.63
CA LYS A 140 -9.38 -12.23 1.57
C LYS A 140 -9.67 -13.59 0.97
N GLU A 141 -9.40 -13.80 -0.32
CA GLU A 141 -9.78 -15.01 -1.06
C GLU A 141 -11.29 -15.32 -0.89
N ALA A 142 -12.08 -14.25 -0.84
CA ALA A 142 -13.50 -14.30 -0.49
C ALA A 142 -14.38 -14.47 -1.74
N ARG A 143 -15.57 -15.03 -1.54
CA ARG A 143 -16.60 -15.16 -2.60
C ARG A 143 -17.76 -14.18 -2.41
N ASP A 144 -17.90 -13.62 -1.21
CA ASP A 144 -18.92 -12.61 -0.90
C ASP A 144 -18.44 -11.20 -1.30
N GLY A 145 -19.18 -10.17 -0.88
CA GLY A 145 -18.90 -8.77 -1.20
C GLY A 145 -19.36 -7.88 -0.05
N ILE A 146 -20.11 -6.81 -0.35
CA ILE A 146 -20.68 -5.92 0.69
C ILE A 146 -21.43 -6.75 1.72
N ARG A 147 -21.14 -6.51 3.00
CA ARG A 147 -21.69 -7.29 4.11
C ARG A 147 -23.22 -7.25 4.13
N PRO A 148 -23.89 -8.38 4.42
CA PRO A 148 -25.34 -8.46 4.37
C PRO A 148 -26.00 -7.70 5.54
N PRO A 149 -27.29 -7.33 5.43
CA PRO A 149 -27.99 -6.55 6.45
C PRO A 149 -28.07 -7.20 7.83
N PHE A 150 -27.93 -8.52 7.94
CA PHE A 150 -27.94 -9.21 9.24
C PHE A 150 -26.55 -9.19 9.91
N ALA A 151 -25.47 -8.92 9.17
CA ALA A 151 -24.12 -8.87 9.73
C ALA A 151 -24.01 -7.71 10.72
N THR A 152 -23.50 -8.02 11.90
CA THR A 152 -23.25 -7.04 12.94
C THR A 152 -21.75 -6.85 13.05
N THR A 153 -21.29 -5.63 12.85
CA THR A 153 -19.87 -5.27 12.80
C THR A 153 -19.61 -4.21 13.85
N TYR A 154 -18.52 -4.36 14.60
CA TYR A 154 -18.07 -3.41 15.60
C TYR A 154 -16.57 -3.21 15.45
N ILE A 155 -16.11 -1.97 15.49
CA ILE A 155 -14.70 -1.66 15.66
C ILE A 155 -14.44 -1.51 17.16
N ARG A 156 -13.41 -2.20 17.65
CA ARG A 156 -13.06 -2.25 19.06
C ARG A 156 -11.68 -1.67 19.29
N GLN A 157 -11.47 -1.10 20.47
CA GLN A 157 -10.15 -0.64 20.88
C GLN A 157 -9.20 -1.84 20.99
N ALA A 158 -8.07 -1.76 20.30
CA ALA A 158 -6.99 -2.73 20.38
C ALA A 158 -6.15 -2.54 21.67
N GLY A 159 -5.27 -3.51 21.97
CA GLY A 159 -4.30 -3.43 23.06
C GLY A 159 -4.66 -4.25 24.31
N SER A 160 -3.88 -4.09 25.37
CA SER A 160 -4.03 -4.78 26.66
C SER A 160 -4.18 -3.73 27.77
N GLY A 161 -5.42 -3.45 28.17
CA GLY A 161 -5.75 -2.48 29.21
C GLY A 161 -7.24 -2.51 29.54
N PRO A 162 -7.71 -1.69 30.49
CA PRO A 162 -9.12 -1.73 30.94
C PRO A 162 -10.14 -1.45 29.84
N ASN A 163 -9.73 -0.72 28.78
CA ASN A 163 -10.57 -0.40 27.64
C ASN A 163 -10.39 -1.34 26.44
N ALA A 164 -9.49 -2.34 26.52
CA ALA A 164 -9.29 -3.30 25.45
C ALA A 164 -10.59 -4.04 25.12
N GLY A 165 -10.92 -4.13 23.84
CA GLY A 165 -12.16 -4.75 23.38
C GLY A 165 -13.41 -3.87 23.53
N LYS A 166 -13.31 -2.67 24.13
CA LYS A 166 -14.43 -1.71 24.17
C LYS A 166 -14.80 -1.30 22.75
N ARG A 167 -16.12 -1.22 22.47
CA ARG A 167 -16.61 -0.73 21.18
C ARG A 167 -16.31 0.76 21.07
N ILE A 168 -15.62 1.13 19.99
CA ILE A 168 -15.27 2.52 19.71
C ILE A 168 -16.06 3.09 18.52
N TYR A 169 -16.61 2.21 17.68
CA TYR A 169 -17.39 2.59 16.50
C TYR A 169 -18.27 1.44 16.00
N THR A 170 -19.50 1.75 15.58
CA THR A 170 -20.41 0.81 14.89
C THR A 170 -20.73 1.37 13.50
N PRO A 171 -20.20 0.76 12.42
CA PRO A 171 -20.36 1.28 11.07
C PRO A 171 -21.82 1.21 10.59
N PRO A 172 -22.18 1.97 9.52
CA PRO A 172 -23.51 1.94 8.92
C PRO A 172 -23.97 0.50 8.61
N LYS A 173 -25.26 0.20 8.64
CA LYS A 173 -25.80 -1.14 8.40
C LYS A 173 -27.01 -1.06 7.47
N GLY A 174 -27.15 -2.08 6.62
CA GLY A 174 -28.24 -2.19 5.65
C GLY A 174 -27.74 -2.03 4.21
N LYS A 175 -28.27 -2.87 3.31
CA LYS A 175 -27.79 -2.98 1.92
C LYS A 175 -27.86 -1.65 1.18
N GLU A 176 -29.02 -0.98 1.22
CA GLU A 176 -29.23 0.29 0.53
C GLU A 176 -28.41 1.43 1.14
N VAL A 177 -28.24 1.44 2.47
CA VAL A 177 -27.41 2.44 3.17
C VAL A 177 -25.95 2.31 2.72
N LEU A 178 -25.40 1.10 2.71
CA LEU A 178 -24.02 0.85 2.30
C LEU A 178 -23.82 1.18 0.81
N ARG A 179 -24.72 0.74 -0.07
CA ARG A 179 -24.63 1.06 -1.50
C ARG A 179 -24.70 2.56 -1.76
N LYS A 180 -25.61 3.28 -1.12
CA LYS A 180 -25.72 4.74 -1.27
C LYS A 180 -24.45 5.47 -0.83
N LYS A 181 -23.86 5.06 0.31
CA LYS A 181 -22.64 5.69 0.82
C LYS A 181 -21.40 5.36 -0.04
N LEU A 182 -21.27 4.11 -0.50
CA LEU A 182 -20.23 3.75 -1.46
C LEU A 182 -20.39 4.49 -2.78
N GLN A 183 -21.62 4.63 -3.30
CA GLN A 183 -21.85 5.41 -4.52
C GLN A 183 -21.47 6.88 -4.33
N ASN A 184 -21.77 7.48 -3.17
CA ASN A 184 -21.32 8.83 -2.87
C ASN A 184 -19.79 8.95 -2.81
N LEU A 185 -19.09 7.97 -2.23
CA LEU A 185 -17.63 7.90 -2.23
C LEU A 185 -17.08 7.76 -3.66
N VAL A 186 -17.65 6.87 -4.48
CA VAL A 186 -17.29 6.70 -5.90
C VAL A 186 -17.46 8.00 -6.67
N ASN A 187 -18.60 8.66 -6.54
CA ASN A 187 -18.85 9.94 -7.20
C ASN A 187 -17.85 11.00 -6.74
N PHE A 188 -17.54 11.04 -5.44
CA PHE A 188 -16.53 11.94 -4.90
C PHE A 188 -15.15 11.68 -5.53
N LEU A 189 -14.70 10.42 -5.57
CA LEU A 189 -13.40 10.05 -6.16
C LEU A 189 -13.29 10.44 -7.64
N ASN A 190 -14.35 10.26 -8.43
CA ASN A 190 -14.32 10.45 -9.88
C ASN A 190 -14.62 11.87 -10.36
N ASP A 191 -15.18 12.75 -9.52
CA ASP A 191 -15.60 14.10 -9.94
C ASP A 191 -14.68 15.18 -9.36
N ASP A 192 -13.78 15.71 -10.19
CA ASP A 192 -12.82 16.75 -9.83
C ASP A 192 -13.44 18.14 -9.64
N SER A 193 -14.73 18.30 -9.98
CA SER A 193 -15.47 19.52 -9.64
C SER A 193 -15.86 19.57 -8.16
N ILE A 194 -15.93 18.41 -7.48
CA ILE A 194 -16.31 18.32 -6.07
C ILE A 194 -15.12 18.68 -5.15
N PRO A 195 -15.26 19.68 -4.25
CA PRO A 195 -14.20 20.05 -3.31
C PRO A 195 -13.88 18.97 -2.26
N PRO A 196 -12.64 18.90 -1.75
CA PRO A 196 -11.47 19.70 -2.15
C PRO A 196 -10.93 19.27 -3.51
N LYS A 197 -10.47 20.25 -4.30
CA LYS A 197 -9.83 20.01 -5.60
C LYS A 197 -8.40 19.48 -5.49
N GLU A 198 -7.77 19.67 -4.34
CA GLU A 198 -6.41 19.20 -4.07
C GLU A 198 -6.42 17.67 -3.84
N PRO A 199 -5.78 16.85 -4.69
CA PRO A 199 -5.90 15.40 -4.63
C PRO A 199 -5.47 14.79 -3.30
N LEU A 200 -4.43 15.32 -2.64
CA LEU A 200 -4.00 14.78 -1.34
C LEU A 200 -5.04 14.99 -0.22
N LEU A 201 -5.77 16.11 -0.25
CA LEU A 201 -6.87 16.35 0.70
C LEU A 201 -8.05 15.42 0.39
N LYS A 202 -8.36 15.28 -0.91
CA LYS A 202 -9.44 14.42 -1.41
C LYS A 202 -9.18 12.95 -1.04
N MET A 203 -7.94 12.49 -1.21
CA MET A 203 -7.47 11.17 -0.78
C MET A 203 -7.65 10.95 0.73
N ALA A 204 -7.18 11.88 1.57
CA ALA A 204 -7.32 11.77 3.02
C ALA A 204 -8.79 11.67 3.45
N ILE A 205 -9.67 12.47 2.86
CA ILE A 205 -11.10 12.46 3.15
C ILE A 205 -11.76 11.16 2.68
N ALA A 206 -11.45 10.72 1.46
CA ALA A 206 -11.95 9.47 0.90
C ALA A 206 -11.53 8.25 1.74
N HIS A 207 -10.30 8.24 2.24
CA HIS A 207 -9.78 7.19 3.10
C HIS A 207 -10.62 7.05 4.38
N PHE A 208 -10.83 8.16 5.11
CA PHE A 208 -11.69 8.13 6.29
C PHE A 208 -13.10 7.64 5.92
N GLN A 209 -13.68 8.15 4.83
CA GLN A 209 -15.04 7.81 4.45
C GLN A 209 -15.17 6.31 4.16
N PHE A 210 -14.20 5.71 3.48
CA PHE A 210 -14.17 4.27 3.24
C PHE A 210 -14.09 3.47 4.55
N GLU A 211 -13.17 3.83 5.44
CA GLU A 211 -13.01 3.19 6.75
C GLU A 211 -14.27 3.31 7.62
N ALA A 212 -14.95 4.45 7.57
CA ALA A 212 -16.20 4.71 8.29
C ALA A 212 -17.38 3.91 7.70
N ILE A 213 -17.49 3.80 6.37
CA ILE A 213 -18.52 2.95 5.74
C ILE A 213 -18.32 1.49 6.13
N HIS A 214 -17.06 1.04 6.16
CA HIS A 214 -16.65 -0.31 6.54
C HIS A 214 -17.50 -1.40 5.83
N PRO A 215 -17.49 -1.44 4.49
CA PRO A 215 -18.49 -2.18 3.71
C PRO A 215 -18.35 -3.70 3.76
N PHE A 216 -17.19 -4.23 4.16
CA PHE A 216 -16.89 -5.66 4.14
C PHE A 216 -16.86 -6.27 5.55
N ARG A 217 -16.90 -7.60 5.64
CA ARG A 217 -16.82 -8.32 6.92
C ARG A 217 -15.43 -8.23 7.56
N ASP A 218 -14.41 -8.17 6.73
CA ASP A 218 -12.98 -8.04 7.09
C ASP A 218 -12.24 -7.39 5.90
N GLY A 219 -10.98 -7.00 6.08
CA GLY A 219 -10.12 -6.48 5.03
C GLY A 219 -10.35 -5.01 4.69
N ASN A 220 -11.27 -4.31 5.37
CA ASN A 220 -11.58 -2.89 5.11
C ASN A 220 -10.32 -2.02 5.19
N GLY A 221 -9.57 -2.07 6.30
CA GLY A 221 -8.33 -1.29 6.46
C GLY A 221 -7.35 -1.44 5.30
N ARG A 222 -7.22 -2.66 4.77
CA ARG A 222 -6.33 -2.96 3.64
C ARG A 222 -6.86 -2.43 2.31
N VAL A 223 -8.16 -2.57 2.06
CA VAL A 223 -8.78 -1.97 0.86
C VAL A 223 -8.69 -0.44 0.91
N GLY A 224 -8.88 0.18 2.09
CA GLY A 224 -8.76 1.62 2.29
C GLY A 224 -7.34 2.14 2.03
N ARG A 225 -6.31 1.39 2.44
CA ARG A 225 -4.91 1.75 2.15
C ARG A 225 -4.56 1.60 0.66
N ILE A 226 -5.06 0.55 -0.01
CA ILE A 226 -4.90 0.41 -1.47
C ILE A 226 -5.64 1.53 -2.22
N LEU A 227 -6.84 1.93 -1.77
CA LEU A 227 -7.57 3.07 -2.34
C LEU A 227 -6.70 4.33 -2.40
N ASN A 228 -5.92 4.62 -1.35
CA ASN A 228 -5.05 5.79 -1.36
C ASN A 228 -4.03 5.74 -2.49
N ILE A 229 -3.34 4.60 -2.63
CA ILE A 229 -2.30 4.41 -3.64
C ILE A 229 -2.91 4.56 -5.04
N HIS A 230 -4.05 3.91 -5.29
CA HIS A 230 -4.71 3.96 -6.58
C HIS A 230 -5.35 5.30 -6.89
N TYR A 231 -5.83 6.03 -5.89
CA TYR A 231 -6.34 7.37 -6.11
C TYR A 231 -5.23 8.34 -6.54
N LEU A 232 -4.02 8.20 -5.99
CA LEU A 232 -2.88 9.03 -6.42
C LEU A 232 -2.40 8.71 -7.83
N THR A 233 -2.48 7.43 -8.26
CA THR A 233 -2.17 7.09 -9.65
C THR A 233 -3.27 7.55 -10.62
N GLN A 234 -4.53 7.40 -10.23
CA GLN A 234 -5.66 7.91 -11.02
C GLN A 234 -5.66 9.44 -11.16
N ALA A 235 -5.23 10.15 -10.13
CA ALA A 235 -5.09 11.60 -10.15
C ALA A 235 -3.76 12.08 -10.78
N GLU A 236 -2.99 11.17 -11.41
CA GLU A 236 -1.72 11.46 -12.10
C GLU A 236 -0.62 12.08 -11.21
N LEU A 237 -0.72 11.90 -9.89
CA LEU A 237 0.33 12.32 -8.95
C LEU A 237 1.50 11.34 -8.92
N LEU A 238 1.27 10.08 -9.31
CA LEU A 238 2.27 9.05 -9.53
C LEU A 238 1.89 8.23 -10.76
N GLU A 239 2.87 7.85 -11.59
CA GLU A 239 2.62 6.93 -12.71
C GLU A 239 2.42 5.49 -12.23
N LEU A 240 3.14 5.11 -11.17
CA LEU A 240 3.16 3.76 -10.62
C LEU A 240 2.63 3.73 -9.19
N PRO A 241 2.02 2.62 -8.73
CA PRO A 241 1.50 2.48 -7.37
C PRO A 241 2.62 2.22 -6.35
N ILE A 242 3.57 3.14 -6.24
CA ILE A 242 4.82 3.00 -5.44
C ILE A 242 4.83 3.83 -4.14
N LEU A 243 3.67 4.31 -3.69
CA LEU A 243 3.60 5.00 -2.39
C LEU A 243 3.66 3.97 -1.25
N TYR A 244 4.67 4.08 -0.39
CA TYR A 244 4.86 3.21 0.77
C TYR A 244 4.20 3.79 2.03
N LEU A 245 2.92 4.13 1.93
CA LEU A 245 2.18 4.86 2.96
C LEU A 245 2.11 4.10 4.29
N SER A 246 1.99 2.77 4.23
CA SER A 246 1.80 1.93 5.41
C SER A 246 3.01 1.95 6.35
N ARG A 247 4.21 2.34 5.87
CA ARG A 247 5.39 2.49 6.74
C ARG A 247 5.16 3.49 7.87
N TYR A 248 4.67 4.67 7.54
CA TYR A 248 4.37 5.68 8.57
C TYR A 248 3.21 5.21 9.45
N ILE A 249 2.20 4.56 8.87
CA ILE A 249 1.04 4.08 9.62
C ILE A 249 1.40 3.01 10.64
N ILE A 250 2.29 2.07 10.31
CA ILE A 250 2.70 1.05 11.28
C ILE A 250 3.55 1.66 12.42
N ASP A 251 4.43 2.61 12.11
CA ASP A 251 5.27 3.30 13.10
C ASP A 251 4.44 4.19 14.04
N HIS A 252 3.30 4.72 13.55
CA HIS A 252 2.39 5.61 14.28
C HIS A 252 0.98 5.02 14.44
N LYS A 253 0.89 3.69 14.58
CA LYS A 253 -0.38 2.92 14.55
C LYS A 253 -1.42 3.41 15.54
N GLN A 254 -1.00 3.85 16.72
CA GLN A 254 -1.92 4.37 17.74
C GLN A 254 -2.53 5.72 17.30
N GLU A 255 -1.70 6.65 16.80
CA GLU A 255 -2.14 7.95 16.29
C GLU A 255 -3.09 7.79 15.09
N TYR A 256 -2.85 6.80 14.21
CA TYR A 256 -3.75 6.47 13.10
C TYR A 256 -5.18 6.17 13.58
N TYR A 257 -5.34 5.28 14.54
CA TYR A 257 -6.66 4.92 15.05
C TYR A 257 -7.27 6.03 15.91
N ASP A 258 -6.45 6.79 16.65
CA ASP A 258 -6.93 7.90 17.48
C ASP A 258 -7.47 9.05 16.63
N THR A 259 -6.83 9.36 15.50
CA THR A 259 -7.30 10.39 14.56
C THR A 259 -8.55 9.94 13.79
N LEU A 260 -8.63 8.68 13.33
CA LEU A 260 -9.87 8.10 12.78
C LEU A 260 -11.04 8.19 13.77
N ALA A 261 -10.79 7.79 15.01
CA ALA A 261 -11.77 7.88 16.09
C ALA A 261 -12.15 9.34 16.37
N GLY A 262 -11.19 10.26 16.33
CA GLY A 262 -11.36 11.70 16.50
C GLY A 262 -12.37 12.30 15.53
N VAL A 263 -12.29 11.97 14.24
CA VAL A 263 -13.26 12.43 13.24
C VAL A 263 -14.67 11.95 13.58
N SER A 264 -14.84 10.65 13.82
CA SER A 264 -16.16 10.09 14.10
C SER A 264 -16.75 10.58 15.43
N GLN A 265 -15.93 10.92 16.44
CA GLN A 265 -16.41 11.27 17.78
C GLN A 265 -16.51 12.78 18.03
N ARG A 266 -15.63 13.58 17.41
CA ARG A 266 -15.48 15.02 17.65
C ARG A 266 -15.53 15.87 16.38
N GLY A 267 -15.57 15.26 15.19
CA GLY A 267 -15.49 15.99 13.93
C GLY A 267 -14.09 16.55 13.66
N ASP A 268 -13.07 15.96 14.29
CA ASP A 268 -11.66 16.38 14.27
C ASP A 268 -10.97 16.00 12.95
N TRP A 269 -11.45 16.60 11.86
CA TRP A 269 -10.95 16.40 10.51
C TRP A 269 -9.53 16.92 10.32
N GLU A 270 -9.18 18.01 11.01
CA GLU A 270 -7.86 18.62 10.95
C GLU A 270 -6.77 17.65 11.38
N SER A 271 -6.90 17.01 12.55
CA SER A 271 -5.90 16.06 13.03
C SER A 271 -5.73 14.86 12.09
N TRP A 272 -6.83 14.37 11.50
CA TRP A 272 -6.81 13.28 10.53
C TRP A 272 -6.12 13.67 9.21
N ILE A 273 -6.47 14.82 8.65
CA ILE A 273 -5.88 15.30 7.40
C ILE A 273 -4.39 15.57 7.60
N LEU A 274 -4.01 16.25 8.69
CA LEU A 274 -2.60 16.48 9.02
C LEU A 274 -1.83 15.18 9.20
N TYR A 275 -2.41 14.16 9.85
CA TYR A 275 -1.81 12.85 9.98
C TYR A 275 -1.51 12.21 8.61
N ILE A 276 -2.51 12.17 7.71
CA ILE A 276 -2.34 11.57 6.38
C ILE A 276 -1.33 12.36 5.55
N LEU A 277 -1.35 13.70 5.60
CA LEU A 277 -0.39 14.51 4.86
C LEU A 277 1.05 14.35 5.39
N ARG A 278 1.25 14.20 6.71
CA ARG A 278 2.56 13.84 7.29
C ARG A 278 3.01 12.45 6.83
N ALA A 279 2.09 11.49 6.79
CA ALA A 279 2.38 10.15 6.30
C ALA A 279 2.83 10.19 4.84
N VAL A 280 2.14 10.94 3.97
CA VAL A 280 2.51 11.12 2.56
C VAL A 280 3.88 11.79 2.43
N ASP A 281 4.11 12.93 3.10
CA ASP A 281 5.38 13.65 3.09
C ASP A 281 6.56 12.73 3.49
N SER A 282 6.44 12.09 4.65
CA SER A 282 7.48 11.21 5.17
C SER A 282 7.77 10.01 4.26
N THR A 283 6.72 9.33 3.79
CA THR A 283 6.86 8.10 3.01
C THR A 283 7.26 8.35 1.57
N ALA A 284 6.82 9.46 0.96
CA ALA A 284 7.30 9.85 -0.36
C ALA A 284 8.80 10.17 -0.34
N ARG A 285 9.29 10.90 0.68
CA ARG A 285 10.74 11.14 0.87
C ARG A 285 11.51 9.86 1.16
N LEU A 286 10.94 8.94 1.95
CA LEU A 286 11.54 7.64 2.22
C LEU A 286 11.69 6.83 0.93
N THR A 287 10.61 6.68 0.15
CA THR A 287 10.65 5.97 -1.12
C THR A 287 11.65 6.61 -2.08
N TYR A 288 11.67 7.94 -2.18
CA TYR A 288 12.66 8.66 -2.99
C TYR A 288 14.11 8.33 -2.59
N ARG A 289 14.43 8.30 -1.29
CA ARG A 289 15.77 7.90 -0.81
C ARG A 289 16.10 6.46 -1.16
N LYS A 290 15.20 5.51 -0.86
CA LYS A 290 15.38 4.09 -1.19
C LYS A 290 15.62 3.87 -2.68
N ILE A 291 14.90 4.60 -3.53
CA ILE A 291 15.11 4.57 -4.98
C ILE A 291 16.54 4.96 -5.34
N ASN A 292 17.06 6.04 -4.75
CA ASN A 292 18.42 6.49 -5.02
C ASN A 292 19.47 5.50 -4.53
N GLU A 293 19.30 4.97 -3.32
CA GLU A 293 20.18 3.94 -2.74
C GLU A 293 20.20 2.68 -3.62
N ILE A 294 19.03 2.23 -4.10
CA ILE A 294 18.93 1.09 -5.03
C ILE A 294 19.72 1.36 -6.31
N LEU A 295 19.59 2.56 -6.89
CA LEU A 295 20.27 2.91 -8.14
C LEU A 295 21.78 3.02 -7.95
N GLU A 296 22.24 3.63 -6.86
CA GLU A 296 23.67 3.75 -6.53
C GLU A 296 24.30 2.38 -6.28
N ALA A 297 23.64 1.51 -5.51
CA ALA A 297 24.07 0.14 -5.28
C ALA A 297 24.15 -0.64 -6.60
N LYS A 298 23.14 -0.50 -7.45
CA LYS A 298 23.07 -1.15 -8.76
C LYS A 298 24.21 -0.69 -9.68
N GLU A 299 24.47 0.61 -9.76
CA GLU A 299 25.54 1.18 -10.58
C GLU A 299 26.91 0.70 -10.10
N THR A 300 27.16 0.76 -8.79
CA THR A 300 28.41 0.29 -8.18
C THR A 300 28.67 -1.19 -8.44
N ILE A 301 27.64 -2.03 -8.33
CA ILE A 301 27.74 -3.47 -8.59
C ILE A 301 27.93 -3.75 -10.09
N LEU A 302 27.22 -3.04 -10.97
CA LEU A 302 27.39 -3.16 -12.42
C LEU A 302 28.82 -2.86 -12.84
N ASP A 303 29.38 -1.76 -12.34
CA ASP A 303 30.77 -1.36 -12.54
C ASP A 303 31.77 -2.46 -12.14
N ALA A 304 31.56 -3.09 -10.98
CA ALA A 304 32.40 -4.19 -10.52
C ALA A 304 32.28 -5.43 -11.42
N VAL A 305 31.07 -5.76 -11.87
CA VAL A 305 30.78 -6.92 -12.72
C VAL A 305 31.29 -6.74 -14.15
N GLU A 306 31.26 -5.52 -14.69
CA GLU A 306 31.83 -5.22 -16.01
C GLU A 306 33.36 -5.34 -16.05
N ARG A 307 34.05 -4.97 -14.96
CA ARG A 307 35.51 -5.08 -14.85
C ARG A 307 36.03 -6.52 -14.91
N GLU A 308 35.23 -7.49 -14.46
CA GLU A 308 35.57 -8.91 -14.55
C GLU A 308 35.60 -9.44 -15.99
N GLN A 309 34.96 -8.75 -16.95
CA GLN A 309 34.88 -9.13 -18.38
C GLN A 309 34.41 -10.57 -18.65
N ASN A 310 33.74 -11.18 -17.67
CA ASN A 310 33.37 -12.60 -17.62
C ASN A 310 31.87 -12.85 -17.81
N PHE A 311 31.10 -11.79 -18.01
CA PHE A 311 29.65 -11.79 -18.10
C PHE A 311 29.22 -11.23 -19.45
N GLN A 312 28.32 -11.94 -20.13
CA GLN A 312 27.59 -11.38 -21.26
C GLN A 312 26.39 -10.60 -20.75
N ARG A 313 26.09 -9.45 -21.34
CA ARG A 313 24.94 -8.58 -20.99
C ARG A 313 24.86 -8.28 -19.46
N PRO A 314 25.97 -7.83 -18.82
CA PRO A 314 26.01 -7.61 -17.37
C PRO A 314 24.91 -6.66 -16.87
N GLY A 315 24.58 -5.61 -17.62
CA GLY A 315 23.46 -4.71 -17.31
C GLY A 315 22.13 -5.44 -17.08
N GLN A 316 21.76 -6.38 -17.96
CA GLN A 316 20.52 -7.15 -17.83
C GLN A 316 20.56 -8.16 -16.67
N LEU A 317 21.74 -8.72 -16.38
CA LEU A 317 21.91 -9.59 -15.22
C LEU A 317 21.73 -8.80 -13.91
N ILE A 318 22.33 -7.61 -13.83
CA ILE A 318 22.21 -6.74 -12.66
C ILE A 318 20.78 -6.22 -12.52
N ASP A 319 20.14 -5.83 -13.62
CA ASP A 319 18.71 -5.49 -13.62
C ASP A 319 17.88 -6.61 -12.99
N ALA A 320 18.10 -7.86 -13.40
CA ALA A 320 17.33 -9.00 -12.93
C ALA A 320 17.51 -9.27 -11.42
N ILE A 321 18.73 -9.19 -10.88
CA ILE A 321 18.98 -9.41 -9.44
C ILE A 321 18.52 -8.24 -8.56
N PHE A 322 18.17 -7.10 -9.17
CA PHE A 322 17.62 -5.94 -8.48
C PHE A 322 16.09 -5.87 -8.54
N VAL A 323 15.42 -6.71 -9.34
CA VAL A 323 13.94 -6.78 -9.37
C VAL A 323 13.38 -7.22 -8.01
N GLN A 324 14.06 -8.14 -7.33
CA GLN A 324 13.68 -8.66 -6.03
C GLN A 324 14.90 -9.19 -5.26
N PRO A 325 14.88 -9.19 -3.91
CA PRO A 325 16.05 -9.60 -3.12
C PRO A 325 16.46 -11.07 -3.29
N PHE A 326 15.53 -11.95 -3.68
CA PHE A 326 15.81 -13.38 -3.88
C PHE A 326 15.70 -13.72 -5.36
N THR A 327 16.81 -14.10 -5.98
CA THR A 327 16.85 -14.51 -7.39
C THR A 327 17.05 -16.01 -7.52
N LYS A 328 16.38 -16.61 -8.51
CA LYS A 328 16.57 -17.99 -8.93
C LYS A 328 17.15 -18.05 -10.33
N VAL A 329 17.76 -19.19 -10.65
CA VAL A 329 18.14 -19.53 -12.03
C VAL A 329 16.93 -19.42 -12.96
N SER A 330 15.75 -19.87 -12.52
CA SER A 330 14.52 -19.82 -13.31
C SER A 330 14.12 -18.40 -13.68
N HIS A 331 14.35 -17.39 -12.82
CA HIS A 331 14.01 -16.00 -13.16
C HIS A 331 14.81 -15.49 -14.36
N LEU A 332 16.05 -15.94 -14.52
CA LEU A 332 16.89 -15.57 -15.66
C LEU A 332 16.54 -16.38 -16.92
N THR A 333 16.11 -17.63 -16.78
CA THR A 333 15.71 -18.46 -17.92
C THR A 333 14.31 -18.12 -18.42
N ASP A 334 13.36 -17.87 -17.51
CA ASP A 334 11.96 -17.55 -17.83
C ASP A 334 11.84 -16.16 -18.48
N ALA A 335 12.80 -15.27 -18.21
CA ALA A 335 12.94 -13.97 -18.87
C ALA A 335 13.74 -14.03 -20.19
N ASP A 336 14.10 -15.22 -20.67
CA ASP A 336 14.93 -15.45 -21.88
C ASP A 336 16.27 -14.68 -21.86
N LEU A 337 16.80 -14.40 -20.65
CA LEU A 337 18.08 -13.70 -20.51
C LEU A 337 19.23 -14.67 -20.76
N TYR A 338 19.21 -15.86 -20.15
CA TYR A 338 20.30 -16.83 -20.28
C TYR A 338 19.78 -18.26 -20.27
N ALA A 339 20.47 -19.16 -20.97
CA ALA A 339 20.28 -20.60 -20.80
C ALA A 339 20.61 -21.02 -19.35
N GLU A 340 19.99 -22.09 -18.87
CA GLU A 340 20.05 -22.51 -17.46
C GLU A 340 21.48 -22.67 -16.91
N ASN A 341 22.38 -23.30 -17.67
CA ASN A 341 23.78 -23.48 -17.26
C ASN A 341 24.52 -22.13 -17.16
N THR A 342 24.27 -21.21 -18.08
CA THR A 342 24.85 -19.87 -18.07
C THR A 342 24.31 -19.04 -16.91
N ALA A 343 22.99 -19.04 -16.69
CA ALA A 343 22.35 -18.39 -15.55
C ALA A 343 22.92 -18.89 -14.21
N ARG A 344 23.01 -20.21 -14.04
CA ARG A 344 23.59 -20.83 -12.84
C ARG A 344 25.06 -20.44 -12.64
N ASN A 345 25.85 -20.48 -13.71
CA ASN A 345 27.26 -20.09 -13.66
C ASN A 345 27.41 -18.61 -13.26
N TYR A 346 26.65 -17.71 -13.86
CA TYR A 346 26.71 -16.28 -13.56
C TYR A 346 26.27 -15.97 -12.13
N LEU A 347 25.20 -16.58 -11.64
CA LEU A 347 24.77 -16.41 -10.25
C LEU A 347 25.80 -16.97 -9.23
N ASN A 348 26.47 -18.09 -9.54
CA ASN A 348 27.58 -18.58 -8.71
C ASN A 348 28.78 -17.61 -8.74
N LYS A 349 29.14 -17.04 -9.89
CA LYS A 349 30.21 -16.03 -9.97
C LYS A 349 29.87 -14.77 -9.17
N LEU A 350 28.65 -14.27 -9.29
CA LEU A 350 28.19 -13.15 -8.45
C LEU A 350 28.24 -13.50 -6.95
N HIS A 351 28.03 -14.77 -6.61
CA HIS A 351 28.21 -15.24 -5.24
C HIS A 351 29.67 -15.25 -4.79
N GLU A 352 30.59 -15.71 -5.65
CA GLU A 352 32.04 -15.66 -5.40
C GLU A 352 32.55 -14.22 -5.24
N MET A 353 31.94 -13.27 -5.96
CA MET A 353 32.21 -11.83 -5.84
C MET A 353 31.58 -11.18 -4.60
N GLY A 354 30.74 -11.90 -3.84
CA GLY A 354 30.02 -11.37 -2.69
C GLY A 354 28.84 -10.45 -3.02
N VAL A 355 28.46 -10.34 -4.30
CA VAL A 355 27.30 -9.54 -4.74
C VAL A 355 25.98 -10.17 -4.31
N VAL A 356 25.91 -11.50 -4.32
CA VAL A 356 24.77 -12.27 -3.83
C VAL A 356 25.23 -13.40 -2.91
N GLU A 357 24.35 -13.88 -2.05
CA GLU A 357 24.61 -15.05 -1.23
C GLU A 357 23.79 -16.24 -1.70
N LYS A 358 24.45 -17.35 -2.02
CA LYS A 358 23.78 -18.60 -2.35
C LYS A 358 23.20 -19.21 -1.07
N ARG A 359 21.88 -19.40 -1.05
CA ARG A 359 21.12 -20.02 0.04
C ARG A 359 20.40 -21.27 -0.43
N GLU A 360 20.38 -22.30 0.41
CA GLU A 360 19.49 -23.45 0.25
C GLU A 360 18.40 -23.39 1.33
N ILE A 361 17.15 -23.28 0.90
CA ILE A 361 16.00 -23.18 1.79
C ILE A 361 14.97 -24.21 1.35
N LYS A 362 14.65 -25.17 2.24
CA LYS A 362 13.69 -26.27 1.99
C LYS A 362 13.99 -27.02 0.67
N GLY A 363 15.28 -27.30 0.40
CA GLY A 363 15.75 -28.02 -0.79
C GLY A 363 15.71 -27.20 -2.10
N ARG A 364 15.52 -25.88 -2.03
CA ARG A 364 15.56 -24.97 -3.19
C ARG A 364 16.72 -24.00 -3.05
N HIS A 365 17.38 -23.69 -4.16
CA HIS A 365 18.48 -22.73 -4.21
C HIS A 365 18.00 -21.33 -4.60
N TYR A 366 18.48 -20.34 -3.86
CA TYR A 366 18.25 -18.92 -4.07
C TYR A 366 19.59 -18.18 -4.04
N TYR A 367 19.63 -17.02 -4.68
CA TYR A 367 20.73 -16.07 -4.60
C TYR A 367 20.17 -14.77 -4.01
N LYS A 368 20.57 -14.49 -2.78
CA LYS A 368 20.09 -13.37 -1.98
C LYS A 368 20.95 -12.14 -2.21
N ASN A 369 20.37 -11.06 -2.71
CA ASN A 369 21.03 -9.76 -2.87
C ASN A 369 20.97 -9.01 -1.53
N HIS A 370 22.06 -9.03 -0.77
CA HIS A 370 22.13 -8.42 0.56
C HIS A 370 21.95 -6.90 0.50
N GLU A 371 22.58 -6.24 -0.46
CA GLU A 371 22.52 -4.79 -0.58
C GLU A 371 21.08 -4.32 -0.81
N LEU A 372 20.38 -4.95 -1.75
CA LEU A 372 18.97 -4.66 -2.00
C LEU A 372 18.10 -4.98 -0.78
N GLU A 373 18.28 -6.12 -0.12
CA GLU A 373 17.52 -6.43 1.10
C GLU A 373 17.72 -5.36 2.18
N GLN A 374 18.96 -4.93 2.38
CA GLN A 374 19.32 -3.97 3.42
C GLN A 374 18.66 -2.62 3.14
N ILE A 375 18.75 -2.13 1.90
CA ILE A 375 18.07 -0.90 1.47
C ILE A 375 16.55 -0.99 1.67
N LEU A 376 15.93 -2.14 1.40
CA LEU A 376 14.49 -2.30 1.59
C LEU A 376 14.07 -2.39 3.05
N SER A 377 14.94 -2.91 3.93
CA SER A 377 14.61 -3.22 5.33
C SER A 377 14.60 -2.02 6.28
N PHE A 378 15.28 -0.91 5.94
CA PHE A 378 15.47 0.24 6.84
C PHE A 378 14.76 1.52 6.41
#